data_AF-A0A9E3KZF8-F1
#
_entry.id   AF-A0A9E3KZF8-F1
#
_cell.length_a   1.000
_cell.length_b   1.000
_cell.length_c   1.000
_cell.angle_alpha   90.00
_cell.angle_beta   90.00
_cell.angle_gamma   90.00
#
_symmetry.space_group_name_H-M   'P 1'
#
loop_
_entity.id
_entity.type
_entity.pdbx_description
1 polymer ?
#
loop_
_entity_poly.entity_id
_entity_poly.type
_entity_poly.pdbx_seq_one_letter_code
_entity_poly.pdbx_strand_id
1 'polypeptide(L)'
;MRSFKDTPRNGDLRASALRLLATLLCVTAFGAAALGQAPPTLTLNSNVGLFFFGRVNTGALSPNTVITISNGGTGSVLVTNVTVTGANASDFTLVGTTCINASLTSVGTCTATVRFNPVAVGTRTANLTVTDNAAGSQHLVVLRGTGLDPSLPNKAAGPVDPRVAFPLWYQDEVGVKLQLCLDLSGNCITTPPVSGPPSVTTANINFPDEAFYWYADARINRSIGGNVRLVLAKEAAFTTPLPSVGNQITFDRIRVRIDNLTAGATYTITHPFGVMTATADADGGIVINSALKTTTTASTSFTPATTSTTTTQTATADGFTPAATTDGTATTTTDGGTMTANGGTTTANDGVVATSESDTAARSGGSSSGGASINTTEDIGCGFAPCDFRAVLEGKLSRFLRWDPAVAPAAPAGYLGNPNVTHAVTGSPFNTNYFRVDGPNVGGPGVNTIQTNLFTLSGKLFQ
;
A
#
# COMPACT_ATOMS: atom_id res chain seq x y z
N MET A 1 78.36 -17.01 -31.20
CA MET A 1 76.91 -17.27 -31.18
C MET A 1 76.58 -17.96 -29.86
N ARG A 2 75.61 -17.38 -29.14
CA ARG A 2 74.85 -17.89 -27.98
C ARG A 2 75.62 -18.28 -26.70
N SER A 3 75.19 -17.60 -25.64
CA SER A 3 75.19 -17.99 -24.23
C SER A 3 76.53 -18.00 -23.50
N PHE A 4 76.79 -16.93 -22.74
CA PHE A 4 77.63 -17.01 -21.55
C PHE A 4 76.95 -16.28 -20.40
N LYS A 5 76.30 -17.11 -19.57
CA LYS A 5 76.13 -16.91 -18.15
C LYS A 5 77.43 -17.41 -17.52
N ASP A 6 78.15 -16.57 -16.79
CA ASP A 6 79.02 -16.99 -15.68
C ASP A 6 79.60 -15.77 -14.93
N THR A 7 79.09 -15.57 -13.72
CA THR A 7 79.82 -15.19 -12.48
C THR A 7 81.19 -15.90 -12.38
N PRO A 8 82.21 -15.47 -11.57
CA PRO A 8 82.05 -14.99 -10.17
C PRO A 8 83.15 -14.01 -9.64
N ARG A 9 82.93 -13.43 -8.45
CA ARG A 9 83.64 -13.75 -7.18
C ARG A 9 83.57 -12.60 -6.16
N ASN A 10 83.40 -13.07 -4.92
CA ASN A 10 83.14 -12.37 -3.67
C ASN A 10 84.29 -11.48 -3.18
N GLY A 11 83.93 -10.46 -2.41
CA GLY A 11 84.87 -9.72 -1.55
C GLY A 11 84.25 -8.52 -0.83
N ASP A 12 83.41 -8.80 0.16
CA ASP A 12 83.24 -8.07 1.43
C ASP A 12 82.64 -6.64 1.53
N LEU A 13 81.41 -6.66 2.07
CA LEU A 13 80.93 -6.00 3.31
C LEU A 13 80.48 -4.52 3.31
N ARG A 14 79.15 -4.38 3.25
CA ARG A 14 78.24 -3.57 4.10
C ARG A 14 78.25 -2.02 4.03
N ALA A 15 77.12 -1.55 3.51
CA ALA A 15 76.21 -0.52 4.07
C ALA A 15 76.45 0.99 3.79
N SER A 16 75.37 1.56 3.25
CA SER A 16 74.81 2.91 3.48
C SER A 16 75.33 4.13 2.71
N ALA A 17 74.35 4.73 2.03
CA ALA A 17 74.08 6.17 1.89
C ALA A 17 74.91 6.96 0.86
N LEU A 18 74.42 8.00 0.16
CA LEU A 18 73.10 8.63 -0.06
C LEU A 18 73.42 9.94 -0.81
N ARG A 19 72.70 10.26 -1.91
CA ARG A 19 72.51 11.62 -2.51
C ARG A 19 73.76 12.26 -3.20
N LEU A 20 73.71 13.13 -4.22
CA LEU A 20 72.68 14.05 -4.72
C LEU A 20 73.04 14.66 -6.10
N LEU A 21 72.00 14.92 -6.92
CA LEU A 21 71.71 16.11 -7.78
C LEU A 21 72.16 16.27 -9.26
N ALA A 22 71.14 16.68 -10.08
CA ALA A 22 71.13 17.53 -11.29
C ALA A 22 71.38 16.87 -12.69
N THR A 23 70.62 17.06 -13.79
CA THR A 23 69.37 17.75 -14.19
C THR A 23 69.09 17.35 -15.66
N LEU A 24 67.86 16.98 -16.09
CA LEU A 24 67.37 17.33 -17.45
C LEU A 24 65.83 17.23 -17.59
N LEU A 25 65.21 18.42 -17.53
CA LEU A 25 64.08 18.93 -18.31
C LEU A 25 63.06 17.93 -18.95
N CYS A 26 61.89 17.78 -18.32
CA CYS A 26 60.57 17.75 -18.98
C CYS A 26 59.47 17.88 -17.91
N VAL A 27 59.19 19.10 -17.46
CA VAL A 27 57.97 19.37 -16.69
C VAL A 27 56.97 19.98 -17.66
N THR A 28 56.12 19.12 -18.24
CA THR A 28 54.84 19.56 -18.78
C THR A 28 54.06 20.19 -17.65
N ALA A 29 53.65 21.44 -17.83
CA ALA A 29 52.67 22.12 -17.01
C ALA A 29 51.33 21.36 -17.12
N PHE A 30 51.16 20.30 -16.34
CA PHE A 30 49.83 19.92 -15.87
C PHE A 30 49.53 20.87 -14.73
N GLY A 31 48.81 21.94 -15.06
CA GLY A 31 48.02 22.63 -14.05
C GLY A 31 47.27 21.56 -13.28
N ALA A 32 47.34 21.62 -11.95
CA ALA A 32 46.39 20.92 -11.12
C ALA A 32 45.01 21.44 -11.54
N ALA A 33 44.37 20.80 -12.51
CA ALA A 33 42.93 20.80 -12.59
C ALA A 33 42.52 20.29 -11.22
N ALA A 34 42.01 21.18 -10.37
CA ALA A 34 41.27 20.77 -9.20
C ALA A 34 40.36 19.65 -9.67
N LEU A 35 40.54 18.44 -9.15
CA LEU A 35 39.62 17.35 -9.41
C LEU A 35 38.24 17.94 -9.10
N GLY A 36 37.44 18.15 -10.15
CA GLY A 36 36.14 18.77 -10.01
C GLY A 36 35.34 17.89 -9.09
N GLN A 37 35.25 18.28 -7.82
CA GLN A 37 34.45 17.58 -6.84
C GLN A 37 33.03 17.60 -7.39
N ALA A 38 32.42 16.42 -7.54
CA ALA A 38 31.05 16.33 -8.01
C ALA A 38 30.19 17.30 -7.17
N PRO A 39 29.28 18.06 -7.80
CA PRO A 39 28.58 19.13 -7.12
C PRO A 39 27.86 18.58 -5.87
N PRO A 40 27.80 19.37 -4.79
CA PRO A 40 27.01 19.00 -3.61
C PRO A 40 25.59 18.62 -4.03
N THR A 41 25.07 17.51 -3.51
CA THR A 41 23.73 17.00 -3.83
C THR A 41 23.04 16.63 -2.53
N LEU A 42 21.98 17.36 -2.17
CA LEU A 42 21.17 17.00 -1.02
C LEU A 42 20.12 15.96 -1.43
N THR A 43 20.06 14.87 -0.68
CA THR A 43 19.06 13.81 -0.84
C THR A 43 18.21 13.71 0.42
N LEU A 44 16.90 13.58 0.25
CA LEU A 44 15.97 13.44 1.36
C LEU A 44 15.70 11.95 1.53
N ASN A 45 15.78 11.41 2.76
CA ASN A 45 15.76 9.97 3.02
C ASN A 45 14.44 9.24 2.65
N SER A 46 13.46 9.93 2.10
CA SER A 46 12.33 9.29 1.44
C SER A 46 12.67 9.04 -0.03
N ASN A 47 12.83 7.79 -0.44
CA ASN A 47 12.83 7.38 -1.86
C ASN A 47 11.56 7.82 -2.63
N VAL A 48 10.59 8.46 -1.95
CA VAL A 48 9.25 8.77 -2.47
C VAL A 48 8.84 10.25 -2.27
N GLY A 49 9.69 11.11 -1.71
CA GLY A 49 9.38 12.55 -1.52
C GLY A 49 8.12 12.85 -0.68
N LEU A 50 7.62 11.91 0.13
CA LEU A 50 6.34 12.00 0.85
C LEU A 50 6.45 11.44 2.28
N PHE A 51 5.95 12.19 3.26
CA PHE A 51 5.73 11.74 4.64
C PHE A 51 4.25 11.82 5.01
N PHE A 52 3.73 10.71 5.56
CA PHE A 52 2.32 10.60 5.94
C PHE A 52 2.16 10.59 7.47
N PHE A 53 1.35 11.51 7.98
CA PHE A 53 1.08 11.72 9.41
C PHE A 53 -0.14 10.97 9.92
N GLY A 54 -0.76 10.14 9.08
CA GLY A 54 -1.95 9.39 9.44
C GLY A 54 -3.21 10.26 9.50
N ARG A 55 -4.17 9.80 10.30
CA ARG A 55 -5.47 10.42 10.52
C ARG A 55 -5.50 10.99 11.94
N VAL A 56 -5.86 12.26 12.09
CA VAL A 56 -5.86 12.98 13.37
C VAL A 56 -7.14 13.81 13.46
N ASN A 57 -7.82 13.76 14.60
CA ASN A 57 -9.00 14.60 14.83
C ASN A 57 -8.63 16.08 14.71
N THR A 58 -9.51 16.90 14.13
CA THR A 58 -9.26 18.33 14.04
C THR A 58 -9.04 18.94 15.42
N GLY A 59 -7.99 19.75 15.55
CA GLY A 59 -7.56 20.34 16.82
C GLY A 59 -6.75 19.41 17.73
N ALA A 60 -6.58 18.13 17.38
CA ALA A 60 -5.67 17.21 18.06
C ALA A 60 -4.28 17.21 17.40
N LEU A 61 -3.29 16.74 18.15
CA LEU A 61 -1.90 16.66 17.69
C LEU A 61 -1.52 15.22 17.29
N SER A 62 -0.83 15.06 16.17
CA SER A 62 -0.11 13.82 15.87
C SER A 62 1.08 13.62 16.82
N PRO A 63 1.62 12.40 16.92
CA PRO A 63 3.00 12.20 17.37
C PRO A 63 4.00 13.00 16.51
N ASN A 64 5.16 13.30 17.07
CA ASN A 64 6.24 13.94 16.33
C ASN A 64 6.82 12.97 15.29
N THR A 65 6.98 13.43 14.05
CA THR A 65 7.63 12.68 12.96
C THR A 65 9.00 13.27 12.67
N VAL A 66 10.04 12.43 12.70
CA VAL A 66 11.42 12.84 12.41
C VAL A 66 11.74 12.54 10.95
N ILE A 67 12.12 13.58 10.22
CA ILE A 67 12.55 13.54 8.82
C ILE A 67 14.07 13.70 8.80
N THR A 68 14.78 12.75 8.19
CA THR A 68 16.25 12.80 8.08
C THR A 68 16.65 13.33 6.72
N ILE A 69 17.48 14.37 6.74
CA ILE A 69 18.03 15.03 5.56
C ILE A 69 19.48 14.58 5.43
N SER A 70 19.90 14.09 4.26
CA SER A 70 21.25 13.59 4.04
C SER A 70 21.93 14.24 2.84
N ASN A 71 23.24 14.42 2.93
CA ASN A 71 24.05 14.81 1.79
C ASN A 71 24.51 13.55 1.03
N GLY A 72 23.90 13.29 -0.12
CA GLY A 72 24.25 12.19 -1.01
C GLY A 72 25.39 12.50 -1.98
N GLY A 73 25.82 13.77 -2.05
CA GLY A 73 26.96 14.21 -2.85
C GLY A 73 28.29 14.08 -2.14
N THR A 74 29.38 14.33 -2.88
CA THR A 74 30.74 14.31 -2.34
C THR A 74 31.20 15.68 -1.83
N GLY A 75 30.58 16.77 -2.29
CA GLY A 75 30.79 18.15 -1.79
C GLY A 75 30.04 18.43 -0.48
N SER A 76 30.50 19.40 0.31
CA SER A 76 29.81 19.85 1.54
C SER A 76 28.57 20.69 1.21
N VAL A 77 27.45 20.41 1.90
CA VAL A 77 26.18 21.14 1.79
C VAL A 77 25.94 21.96 3.05
N LEU A 78 25.78 23.27 2.92
CA LEU A 78 25.34 24.16 4.00
C LEU A 78 23.84 24.38 3.91
N VAL A 79 23.09 23.84 4.87
CA VAL A 79 21.65 24.07 4.95
C VAL A 79 21.39 25.41 5.65
N THR A 80 20.71 26.32 4.95
CA THR A 80 20.47 27.70 5.41
C THR A 80 19.08 27.88 6.00
N ASN A 81 18.10 27.10 5.55
CA ASN A 81 16.72 27.22 6.02
C ASN A 81 15.95 25.90 5.95
N VAL A 82 15.05 25.71 6.92
CA VAL A 82 14.07 24.62 6.95
C VAL A 82 12.73 25.20 7.34
N THR A 83 11.74 25.12 6.45
CA THR A 83 10.40 25.70 6.68
C THR A 83 9.30 24.80 6.14
N VAL A 84 8.08 25.02 6.62
CA VAL A 84 6.87 24.40 6.07
C VAL A 84 6.17 25.41 5.17
N THR A 85 5.84 25.02 3.95
CA THR A 85 5.18 25.85 2.93
C THR A 85 4.01 25.11 2.29
N GLY A 86 3.25 25.78 1.42
CA GLY A 86 2.15 25.18 0.66
C GLY A 86 0.75 25.40 1.25
N ALA A 87 -0.26 24.83 0.59
CA ALA A 87 -1.67 25.16 0.80
C ALA A 87 -2.19 24.95 2.23
N ASN A 88 -1.69 23.94 2.93
CA ASN A 88 -2.13 23.60 4.29
C ASN A 88 -0.99 23.71 5.32
N ALA A 89 -0.01 24.59 5.08
CA ALA A 89 1.18 24.72 5.91
C ALA A 89 0.88 24.95 7.40
N SER A 90 -0.21 25.67 7.71
CA SER A 90 -0.64 25.92 9.10
C SER A 90 -1.00 24.66 9.88
N ASP A 91 -1.31 23.55 9.21
CA ASP A 91 -1.57 22.27 9.89
C ASP A 91 -0.28 21.50 10.23
N PHE A 92 0.88 21.91 9.72
CA PHE A 92 2.15 21.21 9.93
C PHE A 92 3.14 22.14 10.62
N THR A 93 3.49 21.80 11.85
CA THR A 93 4.43 22.57 12.67
C THR A 93 5.82 21.95 12.60
N LEU A 94 6.82 22.74 12.23
CA LEU A 94 8.23 22.37 12.47
C LEU A 94 8.52 22.55 13.96
N VAL A 95 8.54 21.44 14.70
CA VAL A 95 8.73 21.42 16.16
C VAL A 95 10.20 21.62 16.53
N GLY A 96 11.12 21.22 15.66
CA GLY A 96 12.55 21.43 15.85
C GLY A 96 13.36 20.97 14.64
N THR A 97 14.60 21.43 14.54
CA THR A 97 15.52 20.98 13.49
C THR A 97 16.97 21.14 13.94
N THR A 98 17.83 20.23 13.48
CA THR A 98 19.31 20.32 13.60
C THR A 98 19.97 20.80 12.32
N CYS A 99 19.18 21.13 11.29
CA CYS A 99 19.70 21.42 9.95
C CYS A 99 20.08 22.88 9.73
N ILE A 100 19.43 23.84 10.39
CA ILE A 100 19.69 25.26 10.12
C ILE A 100 21.14 25.60 10.53
N ASN A 101 21.90 26.13 9.57
CA ASN A 101 23.34 26.38 9.65
C ASN A 101 24.22 25.14 9.77
N ALA A 102 23.68 23.94 9.51
CA ALA A 102 24.47 22.71 9.49
C ALA A 102 25.27 22.59 8.20
N SER A 103 26.57 22.31 8.33
CA SER A 103 27.43 21.92 7.23
C SER A 103 27.50 20.40 7.17
N LEU A 104 26.76 19.81 6.23
CA LEU A 104 26.72 18.38 6.00
C LEU A 104 27.88 18.01 5.09
N THR A 105 28.88 17.31 5.62
CA THR A 105 29.92 16.67 4.80
C THR A 105 29.29 15.57 3.93
N SER A 106 30.08 14.96 3.04
CA SER A 106 29.66 13.73 2.34
C SER A 106 29.06 12.74 3.35
N VAL A 107 27.90 12.15 3.02
CA VAL A 107 27.08 11.25 3.88
C VAL A 107 26.63 11.84 5.24
N GLY A 108 26.86 13.13 5.47
CA GLY A 108 26.40 13.85 6.65
C GLY A 108 24.88 13.96 6.69
N THR A 109 24.32 14.00 7.90
CA THR A 109 22.88 14.06 8.11
C THR A 109 22.48 15.14 9.11
N CYS A 110 21.25 15.61 8.98
CA CYS A 110 20.56 16.39 9.99
C CYS A 110 19.09 15.98 10.02
N THR A 111 18.32 16.52 10.96
CA THR A 111 16.92 16.15 11.17
C THR A 111 16.00 17.35 11.25
N ALA A 112 14.77 17.16 10.80
CA ALA A 112 13.64 18.07 10.98
C ALA A 112 12.50 17.28 11.64
N THR A 113 12.01 17.76 12.77
CA THR A 113 10.89 17.15 13.50
C THR A 113 9.64 17.94 13.19
N VAL A 114 8.68 17.30 12.54
CA VAL A 114 7.40 17.91 12.13
C VAL A 114 6.26 17.25 12.89
N ARG A 115 5.21 18.01 13.17
CA ARG A 115 3.97 17.53 13.80
C ARG A 115 2.76 18.03 13.02
N PHE A 116 1.74 17.18 12.89
CA PHE A 116 0.48 17.50 12.23
C PHE A 116 -0.61 17.87 13.25
N ASN A 117 -1.32 18.96 12.99
CA ASN A 117 -2.44 19.50 13.77
C ASN A 117 -3.51 20.03 12.80
N PRO A 118 -4.39 19.16 12.26
CA PRO A 118 -5.37 19.59 11.27
C PRO A 118 -6.37 20.57 11.88
N VAL A 119 -6.58 21.72 11.25
CA VAL A 119 -7.67 22.65 11.62
C VAL A 119 -8.96 22.45 10.81
N ALA A 120 -8.95 21.56 9.83
CA ALA A 120 -10.11 21.20 9.03
C ALA A 120 -10.10 19.72 8.64
N VAL A 121 -11.30 19.18 8.40
CA VAL A 121 -11.52 17.79 7.96
C VAL A 121 -11.02 17.59 6.53
N GLY A 122 -10.56 16.38 6.23
CA GLY A 122 -10.14 15.98 4.88
C GLY A 122 -8.63 15.89 4.73
N THR A 123 -8.18 15.62 3.50
CA THR A 123 -6.74 15.51 3.21
C THR A 123 -6.09 16.88 3.29
N ARG A 124 -5.00 16.97 4.05
CA ARG A 124 -4.18 18.17 4.21
C ARG A 124 -2.80 17.91 3.65
N THR A 125 -2.32 18.80 2.79
CA THR A 125 -1.00 18.70 2.14
C THR A 125 -0.19 19.98 2.29
N ALA A 126 1.09 19.83 2.58
CA ALA A 126 2.08 20.90 2.66
C ALA A 126 3.43 20.38 2.16
N ASN A 127 4.44 21.23 2.14
CA ASN A 127 5.82 20.84 1.82
C ASN A 127 6.75 21.25 2.96
N LEU A 128 7.62 20.36 3.41
CA LEU A 128 8.84 20.76 4.10
C LEU A 128 9.85 21.19 3.03
N THR A 129 10.27 22.45 3.10
CA THR A 129 11.21 23.08 2.16
C THR A 129 12.55 23.25 2.86
N VAL A 130 13.60 22.64 2.29
CA VAL A 130 14.99 22.75 2.75
C VAL A 130 15.76 23.58 1.73
N THR A 131 16.37 24.67 2.17
CA THR A 131 17.21 25.55 1.33
C THR A 131 18.66 25.42 1.74
N ASP A 132 19.55 25.29 0.76
CA ASP A 132 20.99 25.13 0.96
C ASP A 132 21.81 25.81 -0.15
N ASN A 133 23.11 25.57 -0.18
CA ASN A 133 24.05 26.10 -1.18
C ASN A 133 24.32 25.15 -2.36
N ALA A 134 23.62 24.02 -2.46
CA ALA A 134 23.79 23.05 -3.54
C ALA A 134 23.10 23.49 -4.83
N ALA A 135 23.49 22.87 -5.95
CA ALA A 135 22.81 23.09 -7.22
C ALA A 135 21.38 22.55 -7.15
N GLY A 136 20.39 23.35 -7.57
CA GLY A 136 18.97 22.99 -7.43
C GLY A 136 18.39 23.20 -6.03
N SER A 137 19.01 24.07 -5.22
CA SER A 137 18.54 24.49 -3.90
C SER A 137 17.03 24.80 -3.88
N GLN A 138 16.41 24.51 -2.74
CA GLN A 138 14.99 24.22 -2.53
C GLN A 138 14.62 22.76 -2.82
N HIS A 139 14.85 21.94 -1.80
CA HIS A 139 14.45 20.54 -1.77
C HIS A 139 13.10 20.42 -1.04
N LEU A 140 12.14 19.78 -1.70
CA LEU A 140 10.77 19.64 -1.21
C LEU A 140 10.50 18.21 -0.74
N VAL A 141 9.91 18.10 0.43
CA VAL A 141 9.31 16.87 0.94
C VAL A 141 7.81 17.14 1.11
N VAL A 142 6.97 16.39 0.41
CA VAL A 142 5.52 16.48 0.58
C VAL A 142 5.14 15.94 1.95
N LEU A 143 4.36 16.71 2.69
CA LEU A 143 3.74 16.32 3.95
C LEU A 143 2.26 16.08 3.70
N ARG A 144 1.74 14.95 4.18
CA ARG A 144 0.32 14.61 4.02
C ARG A 144 -0.27 14.08 5.33
N GLY A 145 -1.44 14.56 5.70
CA GLY A 145 -2.23 14.06 6.82
C GLY A 145 -3.72 14.12 6.48
N THR A 146 -4.56 13.52 7.32
CA THR A 146 -6.03 13.63 7.20
C THR A 146 -6.63 14.15 8.50
N GLY A 147 -7.33 15.28 8.43
CA GLY A 147 -8.15 15.78 9.53
C GLY A 147 -9.46 15.01 9.63
N LEU A 148 -9.82 14.56 10.84
CA LEU A 148 -11.08 13.88 11.12
C LEU A 148 -12.01 14.78 11.94
N ASP A 149 -13.32 14.63 11.73
CA ASP A 149 -14.32 15.31 12.54
C ASP A 149 -14.40 14.66 13.93
N PRO A 150 -14.02 15.36 15.03
CA PRO A 150 -14.06 14.79 16.37
C PRO A 150 -15.49 14.51 16.87
N SER A 151 -16.52 15.05 16.21
CA SER A 151 -17.91 14.75 16.53
C SER A 151 -18.39 13.42 15.95
N LEU A 152 -17.63 12.85 15.00
CA LEU A 152 -17.93 11.57 14.40
C LEU A 152 -17.08 10.44 15.00
N PRO A 153 -17.61 9.21 15.10
CA PRO A 153 -16.80 8.06 15.44
C PRO A 153 -15.69 7.85 14.41
N ASN A 154 -14.45 7.62 14.87
CA ASN A 154 -13.36 7.27 13.98
C ASN A 154 -13.50 5.83 13.45
N LYS A 155 -12.86 5.56 12.31
CA LYS A 155 -12.68 4.19 11.83
C LYS A 155 -12.00 3.33 12.89
N ALA A 156 -12.48 2.10 13.05
CA ALA A 156 -11.92 1.17 14.02
C ALA A 156 -12.08 -0.28 13.53
N ALA A 157 -11.24 -1.16 14.07
CA ALA A 157 -11.41 -2.61 13.98
C ALA A 157 -11.74 -3.14 15.38
N GLY A 158 -12.65 -4.11 15.44
CA GLY A 158 -12.98 -4.84 16.65
C GLY A 158 -11.88 -5.84 17.03
N PRO A 159 -12.03 -6.53 18.17
CA PRO A 159 -11.13 -7.60 18.56
C PRO A 159 -11.18 -8.74 17.53
N VAL A 160 -10.09 -9.49 17.43
CA VAL A 160 -9.98 -10.65 16.53
C VAL A 160 -10.83 -11.80 17.06
N ASP A 161 -11.66 -12.39 16.20
CA ASP A 161 -12.42 -13.60 16.49
C ASP A 161 -11.47 -14.81 16.53
N PRO A 162 -11.35 -15.51 17.67
CA PRO A 162 -10.44 -16.66 17.78
C PRO A 162 -10.83 -17.84 16.88
N ARG A 163 -12.06 -17.88 16.36
CA ARG A 163 -12.54 -18.97 15.49
C ARG A 163 -11.98 -18.87 14.08
N VAL A 164 -11.91 -17.65 13.53
CA VAL A 164 -11.54 -17.41 12.11
C VAL A 164 -10.28 -16.55 11.95
N ALA A 165 -9.78 -15.99 13.05
CA ALA A 165 -8.63 -15.09 13.11
C ALA A 165 -8.77 -13.83 12.24
N PHE A 166 -10.00 -13.33 12.12
CA PHE A 166 -10.34 -12.04 11.53
C PHE A 166 -11.04 -11.14 12.56
N PRO A 167 -11.00 -9.80 12.43
CA PRO A 167 -11.76 -8.89 13.29
C PRO A 167 -13.26 -9.23 13.36
N LEU A 168 -13.87 -9.13 14.54
CA LEU A 168 -15.32 -9.31 14.68
C LEU A 168 -16.10 -8.24 13.90
N TRP A 169 -15.55 -7.04 13.78
CA TRP A 169 -16.18 -5.95 13.04
C TRP A 169 -15.16 -4.92 12.55
N TYR A 170 -15.55 -4.19 11.50
CA TYR A 170 -14.96 -2.90 11.13
C TYR A 170 -16.00 -1.80 11.28
N GLN A 171 -15.57 -0.66 11.83
CA GLN A 171 -16.37 0.55 11.98
C GLN A 171 -15.93 1.60 10.96
N ASP A 172 -16.89 2.28 10.35
CA ASP A 172 -16.62 3.42 9.48
C ASP A 172 -16.58 4.77 10.23
N GLU A 173 -16.35 5.86 9.49
CA GLU A 173 -16.26 7.22 10.04
C GLU A 173 -17.59 7.79 10.58
N VAL A 174 -18.70 7.06 10.54
CA VAL A 174 -19.97 7.48 11.14
C VAL A 174 -20.50 6.49 12.16
N GLY A 175 -19.66 5.53 12.58
CA GLY A 175 -19.99 4.56 13.62
C GLY A 175 -20.74 3.32 13.13
N VAL A 176 -20.94 3.13 11.83
CA VAL A 176 -21.52 1.88 11.33
C VAL A 176 -20.51 0.78 11.47
N LYS A 177 -20.88 -0.28 12.21
CA LYS A 177 -20.08 -1.48 12.40
C LYS A 177 -20.61 -2.60 11.51
N LEU A 178 -19.74 -3.19 10.72
CA LEU A 178 -20.03 -4.36 9.91
C LEU A 178 -19.22 -5.56 10.38
N GLN A 179 -19.87 -6.70 10.46
CA GLN A 179 -19.22 -7.99 10.69
C GLN A 179 -18.99 -8.70 9.36
N LEU A 180 -18.16 -9.75 9.38
CA LEU A 180 -18.03 -10.64 8.24
C LEU A 180 -19.40 -11.22 7.85
N CYS A 181 -19.77 -11.02 6.60
CA CYS A 181 -21.03 -11.53 6.07
C CYS A 181 -20.83 -12.99 5.65
N LEU A 182 -21.19 -13.93 6.53
CA LEU A 182 -20.98 -15.38 6.36
C LEU A 182 -22.27 -16.20 6.44
N ASP A 183 -23.44 -15.56 6.39
CA ASP A 183 -24.71 -16.26 6.53
C ASP A 183 -25.30 -16.75 5.20
N LEU A 184 -26.28 -17.65 5.33
CA LEU A 184 -26.99 -18.30 4.24
C LEU A 184 -28.23 -17.53 3.77
N SER A 185 -28.43 -16.29 4.21
CA SER A 185 -29.67 -15.54 3.92
C SER A 185 -29.78 -15.06 2.46
N GLY A 186 -28.73 -15.24 1.66
CA GLY A 186 -28.61 -14.68 0.32
C GLY A 186 -28.15 -13.21 0.30
N ASN A 187 -27.94 -12.59 1.46
CA ASN A 187 -27.49 -11.19 1.56
C ASN A 187 -25.96 -11.03 1.64
N CYS A 188 -25.23 -12.14 1.70
CA CYS A 188 -23.76 -12.18 1.71
C CYS A 188 -23.22 -12.60 0.35
N ILE A 189 -22.25 -11.84 -0.17
CA ILE A 189 -21.55 -12.18 -1.41
C ILE A 189 -20.33 -13.07 -1.13
N THR A 190 -20.56 -14.17 -0.44
CA THR A 190 -19.53 -15.17 -0.14
C THR A 190 -20.07 -16.54 -0.47
N THR A 191 -19.19 -17.46 -0.86
CA THR A 191 -19.53 -18.87 -0.71
C THR A 191 -19.69 -19.14 0.79
N PRO A 192 -20.82 -19.70 1.24
CA PRO A 192 -20.99 -19.95 2.66
C PRO A 192 -20.06 -21.07 3.14
N PRO A 193 -19.73 -21.12 4.44
CA PRO A 193 -19.07 -22.28 5.02
C PRO A 193 -19.89 -23.55 4.76
N VAL A 194 -19.21 -24.62 4.35
CA VAL A 194 -19.84 -25.86 3.86
C VAL A 194 -20.58 -26.64 4.95
N SER A 195 -20.15 -26.58 6.21
CA SER A 195 -20.89 -27.20 7.33
C SER A 195 -20.50 -26.65 8.70
N GLY A 196 -21.48 -26.30 9.54
CA GLY A 196 -21.24 -25.80 10.90
C GLY A 196 -20.71 -24.35 10.96
N PRO A 197 -20.38 -23.85 12.16
CA PRO A 197 -19.87 -22.49 12.33
C PRO A 197 -18.58 -22.25 11.55
N PRO A 198 -18.36 -21.02 11.02
CA PRO A 198 -17.11 -20.68 10.37
C PRO A 198 -15.89 -20.89 11.29
N SER A 199 -14.83 -21.51 10.77
CA SER A 199 -13.60 -21.81 11.53
C SER A 199 -12.37 -21.78 10.62
N VAL A 200 -11.26 -21.24 11.13
CA VAL A 200 -9.92 -21.32 10.54
C VAL A 200 -8.95 -21.62 11.67
N THR A 201 -8.98 -22.87 12.13
CA THR A 201 -8.06 -23.40 13.15
C THR A 201 -7.30 -24.58 12.59
N THR A 202 -6.22 -25.00 13.26
CA THR A 202 -5.47 -26.20 12.86
C THR A 202 -6.30 -27.47 12.96
N ALA A 203 -7.34 -27.47 13.80
CA ALA A 203 -8.25 -28.60 13.98
C ALA A 203 -9.42 -28.63 12.97
N ASN A 204 -9.86 -27.46 12.49
CA ASN A 204 -11.00 -27.34 11.58
C ASN A 204 -10.90 -26.08 10.72
N ILE A 205 -10.84 -26.27 9.40
CA ILE A 205 -10.94 -25.21 8.41
C ILE A 205 -12.27 -25.37 7.66
N ASN A 206 -13.20 -24.49 7.98
CA ASN A 206 -14.53 -24.36 7.40
C ASN A 206 -14.79 -22.86 7.19
N PHE A 207 -14.17 -22.32 6.15
CA PHE A 207 -14.25 -20.90 5.80
C PHE A 207 -14.10 -20.80 4.28
N PRO A 208 -14.73 -19.82 3.62
CA PRO A 208 -14.50 -19.59 2.20
C PRO A 208 -13.08 -19.08 1.91
N ASP A 209 -12.63 -19.20 0.67
CA ASP A 209 -11.37 -18.61 0.19
C ASP A 209 -11.35 -17.08 0.31
N GLU A 210 -12.51 -16.45 0.22
CA GLU A 210 -12.71 -15.00 0.36
C GLU A 210 -14.04 -14.73 1.06
N ALA A 211 -14.09 -13.70 1.92
CA ALA A 211 -15.32 -13.21 2.53
C ALA A 211 -15.31 -11.70 2.67
N PHE A 212 -16.48 -11.08 2.83
CA PHE A 212 -16.61 -9.63 2.79
C PHE A 212 -17.25 -9.09 4.07
N TYR A 213 -16.65 -8.03 4.62
CA TYR A 213 -17.34 -7.17 5.59
C TYR A 213 -18.32 -6.25 4.87
N TRP A 214 -17.91 -5.80 3.68
CA TRP A 214 -18.69 -4.89 2.84
C TRP A 214 -18.29 -5.07 1.38
N TYR A 215 -19.26 -5.00 0.48
CA TYR A 215 -19.09 -5.10 -0.96
C TYR A 215 -20.10 -4.22 -1.68
N ALA A 216 -19.66 -3.52 -2.73
CA ALA A 216 -20.53 -2.84 -3.66
C ALA A 216 -20.04 -3.01 -5.10
N ASP A 217 -20.96 -3.34 -6.00
CA ASP A 217 -20.71 -3.50 -7.44
C ASP A 217 -21.60 -2.53 -8.21
N ALA A 218 -21.01 -1.76 -9.13
CA ALA A 218 -21.76 -0.95 -10.09
C ALA A 218 -21.36 -1.32 -11.51
N ARG A 219 -22.37 -1.45 -12.37
CA ARG A 219 -22.21 -1.73 -13.80
C ARG A 219 -22.94 -0.69 -14.63
N ILE A 220 -22.35 -0.31 -15.76
CA ILE A 220 -22.97 0.58 -16.73
C ILE A 220 -23.16 -0.16 -18.05
N ASN A 221 -24.41 -0.35 -18.46
CA ASN A 221 -24.72 -0.89 -19.77
C ASN A 221 -24.50 0.19 -20.84
N ARG A 222 -23.89 -0.19 -21.97
CA ARG A 222 -23.62 0.70 -23.10
C ARG A 222 -24.21 0.14 -24.38
N SER A 223 -24.58 1.02 -25.31
CA SER A 223 -25.03 0.64 -26.65
C SER A 223 -23.93 -0.06 -27.47
N ILE A 224 -22.65 0.23 -27.19
CA ILE A 224 -21.48 -0.38 -27.82
C ILE A 224 -21.04 -1.72 -27.18
N GLY A 225 -21.76 -2.22 -26.19
CA GLY A 225 -21.37 -3.42 -25.43
C GLY A 225 -20.08 -3.25 -24.62
N GLY A 226 -19.46 -4.36 -24.22
CA GLY A 226 -18.25 -4.41 -23.39
C GLY A 226 -18.49 -4.12 -21.90
N ASN A 227 -17.53 -4.49 -21.07
CA ASN A 227 -17.64 -4.34 -19.61
C ASN A 227 -17.42 -2.88 -19.18
N VAL A 228 -18.19 -2.41 -18.20
CA VAL A 228 -17.94 -1.17 -17.44
C VAL A 228 -18.34 -1.45 -15.99
N ARG A 229 -17.35 -1.77 -15.16
CA ARG A 229 -17.57 -2.31 -13.82
C ARG A 229 -16.68 -1.63 -12.80
N LEU A 230 -17.30 -1.24 -11.69
CA LEU A 230 -16.63 -0.79 -10.47
C LEU A 230 -16.94 -1.80 -9.35
N VAL A 231 -15.90 -2.29 -8.68
CA VAL A 231 -16.02 -3.08 -7.44
C VAL A 231 -15.34 -2.32 -6.32
N LEU A 232 -16.07 -2.17 -5.21
CA LEU A 232 -15.58 -1.60 -3.96
C LEU A 232 -15.79 -2.64 -2.86
N ALA A 233 -14.76 -2.96 -2.08
CA ALA A 233 -14.90 -3.99 -1.06
C ALA A 233 -14.01 -3.76 0.15
N LYS A 234 -14.45 -4.23 1.32
CA LYS A 234 -13.58 -4.51 2.46
C LYS A 234 -13.58 -6.02 2.68
N GLU A 235 -12.45 -6.62 2.36
CA GLU A 235 -12.33 -8.04 2.02
C GLU A 235 -11.41 -8.75 3.00
N ALA A 236 -11.84 -9.92 3.47
CA ALA A 236 -11.05 -10.89 4.20
C ALA A 236 -10.67 -12.02 3.24
N ALA A 237 -9.38 -12.30 3.15
CA ALA A 237 -8.85 -13.32 2.24
C ALA A 237 -7.62 -13.98 2.89
N PHE A 238 -6.94 -14.82 2.10
CA PHE A 238 -5.70 -15.47 2.49
C PHE A 238 -4.60 -15.16 1.49
N THR A 239 -3.34 -15.13 1.95
CA THR A 239 -2.17 -15.11 1.05
C THR A 239 -1.99 -16.43 0.28
N THR A 240 -2.76 -17.46 0.64
CA THR A 240 -2.77 -18.78 0.02
C THR A 240 -4.07 -19.02 -0.74
N PRO A 241 -4.07 -19.83 -1.82
CA PRO A 241 -5.29 -20.12 -2.59
C PRO A 241 -6.39 -20.82 -1.78
N LEU A 242 -6.03 -21.47 -0.68
CA LEU A 242 -6.96 -22.11 0.24
C LEU A 242 -6.85 -21.44 1.62
N PRO A 243 -7.94 -21.39 2.40
CA PRO A 243 -7.91 -20.89 3.76
C PRO A 243 -6.87 -21.63 4.61
N SER A 244 -6.05 -20.88 5.34
CA SER A 244 -5.03 -21.45 6.21
C SER A 244 -4.72 -20.55 7.39
N VAL A 245 -4.38 -21.18 8.52
CA VAL A 245 -4.08 -20.49 9.78
C VAL A 245 -2.82 -19.64 9.62
N GLY A 246 -2.88 -18.38 10.04
CA GLY A 246 -1.76 -17.46 10.01
C GLY A 246 -1.55 -16.75 8.67
N ASN A 247 -2.34 -17.08 7.64
CA ASN A 247 -2.26 -16.47 6.30
C ASN A 247 -3.40 -15.49 6.02
N GLN A 248 -4.20 -15.15 7.03
CA GLN A 248 -5.29 -14.18 6.93
C GLN A 248 -4.77 -12.80 6.54
N ILE A 249 -5.45 -12.17 5.59
CA ILE A 249 -5.21 -10.80 5.14
C ILE A 249 -6.53 -10.04 5.04
N THR A 250 -6.47 -8.73 5.17
CA THR A 250 -7.65 -7.88 4.94
C THR A 250 -7.22 -6.61 4.24
N PHE A 251 -8.04 -6.15 3.30
CA PHE A 251 -7.78 -4.92 2.56
C PHE A 251 -9.08 -4.28 2.07
N ASP A 252 -9.00 -2.98 1.82
CA ASP A 252 -9.95 -2.23 1.02
C ASP A 252 -9.59 -2.41 -0.44
N ARG A 253 -10.57 -2.69 -1.29
CA ARG A 253 -10.42 -2.82 -2.75
C ARG A 253 -11.19 -1.73 -3.46
N ILE A 254 -10.54 -1.10 -4.44
CA ILE A 254 -11.16 -0.28 -5.48
C ILE A 254 -10.70 -0.85 -6.82
N ARG A 255 -11.63 -1.45 -7.57
CA ARG A 255 -11.32 -2.08 -8.84
C ARG A 255 -12.21 -1.53 -9.94
N VAL A 256 -11.59 -1.18 -11.07
CA VAL A 256 -12.28 -0.67 -12.27
C VAL A 256 -11.87 -1.51 -13.47
N ARG A 257 -12.86 -2.04 -14.18
CA ARG A 257 -12.68 -2.78 -15.44
C ARG A 257 -13.55 -2.15 -16.52
N ILE A 258 -12.94 -1.69 -17.61
CA ILE A 258 -13.65 -1.03 -18.71
C ILE A 258 -13.04 -1.47 -20.04
N ASP A 259 -13.86 -2.02 -20.94
CA ASP A 259 -13.42 -2.48 -22.27
C ASP A 259 -13.93 -1.55 -23.38
N ASN A 260 -13.50 -1.82 -24.62
CA ASN A 260 -13.94 -1.10 -25.82
C ASN A 260 -13.69 0.41 -25.76
N LEU A 261 -12.54 0.81 -25.23
CA LEU A 261 -12.11 2.19 -25.13
C LEU A 261 -11.29 2.62 -26.35
N THR A 262 -11.06 3.94 -26.46
CA THR A 262 -10.14 4.52 -27.44
C THR A 262 -8.71 4.33 -26.93
N ALA A 263 -7.89 3.60 -27.69
CA ALA A 263 -6.49 3.32 -27.32
C ALA A 263 -5.70 4.60 -27.07
N GLY A 264 -4.91 4.62 -25.97
CA GLY A 264 -4.07 5.75 -25.59
C GLY A 264 -4.83 6.97 -25.06
N ALA A 265 -6.16 6.95 -25.03
CA ALA A 265 -6.94 8.04 -24.46
C ALA A 265 -6.99 7.97 -22.94
N THR A 266 -7.02 9.13 -22.29
CA THR A 266 -7.20 9.26 -20.84
C THR A 266 -8.68 9.38 -20.49
N TYR A 267 -9.09 8.65 -19.46
CA TYR A 267 -10.42 8.64 -18.89
C TYR A 267 -10.37 9.11 -17.44
N THR A 268 -11.39 9.88 -17.04
CA THR A 268 -11.61 10.29 -15.66
C THR A 268 -12.74 9.43 -15.08
N ILE A 269 -12.45 8.75 -13.99
CA ILE A 269 -13.39 7.89 -13.27
C ILE A 269 -13.76 8.56 -11.96
N THR A 270 -15.02 8.93 -11.82
CA THR A 270 -15.59 9.42 -10.56
C THR A 270 -16.36 8.30 -9.89
N HIS A 271 -16.05 8.00 -8.63
CA HIS A 271 -16.70 6.97 -7.84
C HIS A 271 -17.01 7.47 -6.42
N PRO A 272 -17.72 6.69 -5.59
CA PRO A 272 -18.15 7.13 -4.26
C PRO A 272 -17.04 7.53 -3.27
N PHE A 273 -15.78 7.19 -3.54
CA PHE A 273 -14.64 7.47 -2.66
C PHE A 273 -13.55 8.30 -3.33
N GLY A 274 -13.86 8.95 -4.45
CA GLY A 274 -12.96 9.92 -5.08
C GLY A 274 -13.03 9.93 -6.59
N VAL A 275 -11.97 10.51 -7.16
CA VAL A 275 -11.77 10.61 -8.61
C VAL A 275 -10.40 10.01 -8.91
N MET A 276 -10.31 9.21 -9.96
CA MET A 276 -9.05 8.70 -10.49
C MET A 276 -9.00 8.91 -12.01
N THR A 277 -7.79 8.96 -12.56
CA THR A 277 -7.57 9.03 -14.01
C THR A 277 -6.80 7.79 -14.46
N ALA A 278 -7.19 7.22 -15.60
CA ALA A 278 -6.50 6.09 -16.20
C ALA A 278 -6.42 6.25 -17.72
N THR A 279 -5.33 5.81 -18.32
CA THR A 279 -5.17 5.77 -19.78
C THR A 279 -5.53 4.37 -20.26
N ALA A 280 -6.35 4.28 -21.30
CA ALA A 280 -6.72 3.00 -21.89
C ALA A 280 -5.52 2.39 -22.63
N ASP A 281 -5.11 1.21 -22.18
CA ASP A 281 -3.99 0.51 -22.78
C ASP A 281 -4.43 -0.15 -24.09
N ALA A 282 -3.55 -0.09 -25.10
CA ALA A 282 -3.75 -0.80 -26.36
C ALA A 282 -3.73 -2.34 -26.16
N ASP A 283 -3.08 -2.83 -25.11
CA ASP A 283 -2.85 -4.27 -24.86
C ASP A 283 -3.59 -4.83 -23.61
N GLY A 284 -4.40 -4.01 -22.93
CA GLY A 284 -5.16 -4.41 -21.73
C GLY A 284 -4.34 -4.65 -20.45
N GLY A 285 -3.14 -4.08 -20.39
CA GLY A 285 -2.25 -4.08 -19.24
C GLY A 285 -2.67 -3.12 -18.13
N ILE A 286 -2.39 -3.54 -16.90
CA ILE A 286 -2.67 -2.81 -15.66
C ILE A 286 -1.76 -1.57 -15.57
N VAL A 287 -2.31 -0.35 -15.64
CA VAL A 287 -1.63 0.85 -15.16
C VAL A 287 -2.01 1.06 -13.70
N ILE A 288 -1.18 0.56 -12.79
CA ILE A 288 -1.24 0.92 -11.37
C ILE A 288 -0.71 2.34 -11.21
N ASN A 289 -1.62 3.32 -11.22
CA ASN A 289 -1.37 4.61 -10.55
C ASN A 289 -1.95 4.56 -9.14
N SER A 290 -1.54 3.58 -8.33
CA SER A 290 -1.72 3.64 -6.89
C SER A 290 -0.60 2.90 -6.18
N ALA A 291 -0.01 3.60 -5.22
CA ALA A 291 0.95 3.09 -4.28
C ALA A 291 0.41 1.82 -3.61
N LEU A 292 0.97 0.67 -3.98
CA LEU A 292 1.27 -0.30 -2.94
C LEU A 292 2.23 0.45 -2.02
N LYS A 293 1.72 1.04 -0.93
CA LYS A 293 2.56 1.42 0.19
C LYS A 293 3.03 0.08 0.78
N THR A 294 4.03 -0.51 0.14
CA THR A 294 4.90 -1.47 0.79
C THR A 294 5.42 -0.71 2.00
N THR A 295 4.81 -0.97 3.15
CA THR A 295 5.52 -0.79 4.41
C THR A 295 6.69 -1.76 4.31
N THR A 296 7.78 -1.28 3.72
CA THR A 296 9.08 -1.94 3.79
C THR A 296 9.46 -1.84 5.25
N THR A 297 9.02 -2.81 6.05
CA THR A 297 9.68 -3.09 7.32
C THR A 297 11.09 -3.46 6.91
N ALA A 298 12.04 -2.56 7.19
CA ALA A 298 13.45 -2.84 7.05
C ALA A 298 13.71 -4.20 7.70
N SER A 299 14.11 -5.17 6.90
CA SER A 299 14.72 -6.39 7.38
C SER A 299 16.02 -5.98 8.07
N THR A 300 15.96 -5.71 9.36
CA THR A 300 17.15 -5.79 10.20
C THR A 300 17.33 -7.26 10.53
N SER A 301 18.28 -7.88 9.84
CA SER A 301 18.85 -9.17 10.21
C SER A 301 19.31 -9.12 11.67
N PHE A 302 18.51 -9.68 12.58
CA PHE A 302 18.94 -9.96 13.95
C PHE A 302 19.66 -11.30 13.96
N THR A 303 20.99 -11.25 14.09
CA THR A 303 21.78 -12.38 14.62
C THR A 303 21.40 -12.60 16.08
N PRO A 304 21.06 -13.83 16.53
CA PRO A 304 20.71 -14.06 17.93
C PRO A 304 21.99 -13.98 18.78
N ALA A 305 22.12 -12.94 19.59
CA ALA A 305 23.04 -12.95 20.72
C ALA A 305 22.33 -13.59 21.91
N THR A 306 22.79 -14.77 22.28
CA THR A 306 22.43 -15.48 23.52
C THR A 306 22.94 -14.71 24.72
N THR A 307 22.06 -14.14 25.56
CA THR A 307 22.28 -14.10 27.01
C THR A 307 20.98 -13.73 27.73
N SER A 308 20.58 -14.62 28.63
CA SER A 308 19.48 -14.45 29.58
C SER A 308 19.96 -13.64 30.78
N THR A 309 19.26 -12.55 31.10
CA THR A 309 19.25 -11.98 32.45
C THR A 309 17.84 -11.50 32.79
N THR A 310 17.24 -12.21 33.73
CA THR A 310 15.96 -11.89 34.37
C THR A 310 16.08 -10.59 35.17
N THR A 311 15.22 -9.62 34.94
CA THR A 311 14.95 -8.56 35.92
C THR A 311 13.46 -8.25 35.92
N THR A 312 12.83 -8.56 37.06
CA THR A 312 11.43 -8.33 37.39
C THR A 312 11.14 -6.83 37.38
N GLN A 313 10.16 -6.39 36.58
CA GLN A 313 9.58 -5.05 36.68
C GLN A 313 8.05 -5.17 36.83
N THR A 314 7.57 -4.59 37.92
CA THR A 314 6.19 -4.63 38.44
C THR A 314 5.21 -4.00 37.45
N ALA A 315 4.19 -4.76 37.03
CA ALA A 315 3.10 -4.27 36.19
C ALA A 315 2.05 -3.52 37.03
N THR A 316 1.58 -2.40 36.49
CA THR A 316 0.34 -1.73 36.90
C THR A 316 -0.65 -1.74 35.73
N ALA A 317 -1.66 -2.58 35.88
CA ALA A 317 -3.02 -2.59 35.33
C ALA A 317 -3.32 -2.17 33.86
N ASP A 318 -3.19 -3.13 32.93
CA ASP A 318 -3.98 -3.23 31.70
C ASP A 318 -4.19 -4.73 31.40
N GLY A 319 -5.40 -5.24 31.60
CA GLY A 319 -5.69 -6.69 31.61
C GLY A 319 -5.60 -7.37 30.25
N PHE A 320 -4.41 -7.89 29.91
CA PHE A 320 -4.19 -8.91 28.88
C PHE A 320 -3.30 -10.02 29.46
N THR A 321 -3.85 -11.23 29.62
CA THR A 321 -3.06 -12.44 29.94
C THR A 321 -3.15 -13.42 28.77
N PRO A 322 -2.06 -13.65 28.02
CA PRO A 322 -1.98 -14.79 27.12
C PRO A 322 -1.83 -16.07 27.96
N ALA A 323 -2.69 -17.04 27.72
CA ALA A 323 -2.52 -18.39 28.25
C ALA A 323 -1.27 -19.03 27.61
N ALA A 324 -0.35 -19.50 28.44
CA ALA A 324 0.78 -20.31 28.03
C ALA A 324 0.27 -21.71 27.63
N THR A 325 0.64 -22.17 26.44
CA THR A 325 0.66 -23.61 26.12
C THR A 325 2.09 -24.03 25.82
N THR A 326 2.47 -25.11 26.50
CA THR A 326 3.80 -25.71 26.58
C THR A 326 4.29 -26.28 25.25
N ASP A 327 5.60 -26.10 25.07
CA ASP A 327 6.47 -26.61 24.00
C ASP A 327 6.38 -28.13 23.83
N GLY A 328 6.11 -28.55 22.59
CA GLY A 328 6.19 -29.93 22.12
C GLY A 328 7.14 -29.97 20.93
N THR A 329 8.37 -30.38 21.20
CA THR A 329 9.46 -30.60 20.25
C THR A 329 9.04 -31.50 19.08
N ALA A 330 9.16 -30.99 17.84
CA ALA A 330 9.12 -31.79 16.63
C ALA A 330 10.36 -31.53 15.77
N THR A 331 11.16 -32.58 15.66
CA THR A 331 12.39 -32.75 14.89
C THR A 331 12.19 -32.55 13.40
N THR A 332 13.14 -31.88 12.75
CA THR A 332 13.23 -31.72 11.30
C THR A 332 13.68 -33.01 10.62
N THR A 333 12.88 -33.50 9.68
CA THR A 333 13.34 -34.41 8.61
C THR A 333 13.07 -33.74 7.27
N THR A 334 14.13 -33.34 6.60
CA THR A 334 14.14 -33.02 5.17
C THR A 334 14.02 -34.31 4.37
N ASP A 335 13.03 -34.41 3.49
CA ASP A 335 13.19 -35.22 2.28
C ASP A 335 12.42 -34.62 1.11
N GLY A 336 13.11 -34.53 -0.03
CA GLY A 336 12.59 -33.98 -1.28
C GLY A 336 11.70 -34.98 -2.00
N GLY A 337 10.65 -34.48 -2.65
CA GLY A 337 9.79 -35.28 -3.51
C GLY A 337 8.95 -34.42 -4.45
N THR A 338 9.38 -34.31 -5.70
CA THR A 338 8.57 -33.93 -6.86
C THR A 338 7.52 -35.01 -7.14
N MET A 339 6.24 -34.65 -7.35
CA MET A 339 5.26 -35.53 -7.98
C MET A 339 4.31 -34.79 -8.94
N THR A 340 4.17 -35.41 -10.10
CA THR A 340 3.54 -35.03 -11.36
C THR A 340 2.00 -35.11 -11.32
N ALA A 341 1.32 -34.20 -12.02
CA ALA A 341 -0.12 -34.23 -12.23
C ALA A 341 -0.55 -35.34 -13.21
N ASN A 342 -1.68 -36.00 -12.94
CA ASN A 342 -2.36 -36.84 -13.93
C ASN A 342 -3.88 -36.59 -13.87
N GLY A 343 -4.46 -36.35 -15.05
CA GLY A 343 -5.82 -35.86 -15.23
C GLY A 343 -6.91 -36.93 -15.14
N GLY A 344 -8.14 -36.46 -14.90
CA GLY A 344 -9.37 -37.25 -14.97
C GLY A 344 -10.59 -36.34 -15.11
N THR A 345 -11.22 -36.37 -16.28
CA THR A 345 -12.48 -35.70 -16.65
C THR A 345 -13.70 -36.40 -16.04
N THR A 346 -14.64 -35.65 -15.45
CA THR A 346 -16.07 -36.04 -15.40
C THR A 346 -16.97 -34.81 -15.55
N THR A 347 -18.00 -34.99 -16.38
CA THR A 347 -19.10 -34.08 -16.72
C THR A 347 -20.17 -34.03 -15.62
N ALA A 348 -20.72 -32.84 -15.30
CA ALA A 348 -22.06 -32.72 -14.70
C ALA A 348 -22.68 -31.31 -14.84
N ASN A 349 -23.83 -31.28 -15.50
CA ASN A 349 -25.10 -30.59 -15.23
C ASN A 349 -25.16 -29.13 -14.73
N ASP A 350 -25.94 -28.38 -15.50
CA ASP A 350 -26.54 -27.08 -15.28
C ASP A 350 -27.38 -27.01 -13.99
N GLY A 351 -27.13 -25.99 -13.16
CA GLY A 351 -27.85 -25.77 -11.90
C GLY A 351 -27.18 -24.72 -11.01
N VAL A 352 -27.53 -23.44 -11.22
CA VAL A 352 -27.38 -22.27 -10.33
C VAL A 352 -26.29 -22.37 -9.25
N VAL A 353 -25.08 -21.86 -9.55
CA VAL A 353 -23.96 -21.78 -8.60
C VAL A 353 -23.53 -20.31 -8.45
N ALA A 354 -23.52 -19.83 -7.21
CA ALA A 354 -22.90 -18.58 -6.81
C ALA A 354 -21.39 -18.64 -7.14
N THR A 355 -20.94 -17.82 -8.09
CA THR A 355 -19.54 -17.77 -8.48
C THR A 355 -18.75 -16.99 -7.42
N SER A 356 -17.78 -17.65 -6.79
CA SER A 356 -16.55 -17.00 -6.34
C SER A 356 -16.02 -16.10 -7.47
N GLU A 357 -15.42 -14.95 -7.18
CA GLU A 357 -14.85 -14.06 -8.22
C GLU A 357 -13.55 -14.66 -8.82
N SER A 358 -13.66 -15.85 -9.42
CA SER A 358 -12.72 -16.33 -10.42
C SER A 358 -13.04 -15.64 -11.75
N ASP A 359 -12.48 -14.44 -11.92
CA ASP A 359 -12.51 -13.73 -13.20
C ASP A 359 -11.53 -14.40 -14.18
N THR A 360 -11.87 -15.61 -14.62
CA THR A 360 -11.17 -16.30 -15.69
C THR A 360 -11.71 -15.82 -17.03
N ALA A 361 -11.52 -14.53 -17.34
CA ALA A 361 -11.52 -14.09 -18.72
C ALA A 361 -10.35 -14.79 -19.40
N ALA A 362 -10.66 -15.68 -20.35
CA ALA A 362 -9.71 -16.53 -21.05
C ALA A 362 -8.45 -15.76 -21.48
N ARG A 363 -7.30 -16.09 -20.87
CA ARG A 363 -6.00 -15.86 -21.48
C ARG A 363 -5.84 -16.86 -22.62
N SER A 364 -6.19 -16.46 -23.84
CA SER A 364 -5.71 -17.14 -25.03
C SER A 364 -5.63 -16.19 -26.23
N GLY A 365 -4.39 -15.91 -26.64
CA GLY A 365 -4.05 -15.57 -28.02
C GLY A 365 -4.30 -14.11 -28.43
N GLY A 366 -3.25 -13.46 -28.93
CA GLY A 366 -3.39 -12.19 -29.63
C GLY A 366 -4.46 -12.27 -30.71
N SER A 367 -5.46 -11.39 -30.60
CA SER A 367 -6.44 -11.13 -31.64
C SER A 367 -6.47 -9.63 -31.87
N SER A 368 -6.05 -9.21 -33.05
CA SER A 368 -5.94 -7.84 -33.56
C SER A 368 -7.30 -7.17 -33.82
N SER A 369 -8.29 -7.36 -32.93
CA SER A 369 -9.61 -6.73 -33.01
C SER A 369 -10.30 -6.44 -31.66
N GLY A 370 -9.62 -6.62 -30.52
CA GLY A 370 -10.13 -6.23 -29.21
C GLY A 370 -9.82 -4.75 -28.91
N GLY A 371 -10.84 -3.95 -28.60
CA GLY A 371 -10.63 -2.54 -28.25
C GLY A 371 -9.81 -2.36 -26.96
N ALA A 372 -9.19 -1.19 -26.81
CA ALA A 372 -8.38 -0.85 -25.64
C ALA A 372 -9.19 -0.97 -24.33
N SER A 373 -8.51 -1.17 -23.20
CA SER A 373 -9.18 -1.36 -21.92
C SER A 373 -8.47 -0.68 -20.73
N ILE A 374 -9.21 -0.55 -19.64
CA ILE A 374 -8.71 -0.17 -18.31
C ILE A 374 -8.98 -1.35 -17.38
N ASN A 375 -7.93 -1.86 -16.74
CA ASN A 375 -8.02 -2.88 -15.70
C ASN A 375 -7.13 -2.46 -14.53
N THR A 376 -7.71 -1.83 -13.52
CA THR A 376 -6.98 -1.31 -12.35
C THR A 376 -7.58 -1.85 -11.08
N THR A 377 -6.72 -2.26 -10.15
CA THR A 377 -7.08 -2.64 -8.78
C THR A 377 -6.16 -1.90 -7.83
N GLU A 378 -6.77 -1.20 -6.87
CA GLU A 378 -6.08 -0.62 -5.73
C GLU A 378 -6.55 -1.36 -4.48
N ASP A 379 -5.65 -2.15 -3.90
CA ASP A 379 -5.86 -2.80 -2.62
C ASP A 379 -5.06 -2.05 -1.54
N ILE A 380 -5.72 -1.57 -0.49
CA ILE A 380 -5.10 -0.87 0.63
C ILE A 380 -5.42 -1.61 1.92
N GLY A 381 -4.38 -2.04 2.61
CA GLY A 381 -4.50 -2.61 3.93
C GLY A 381 -3.36 -3.56 4.19
N CYS A 382 -3.70 -4.67 4.80
CA CYS A 382 -2.76 -5.69 5.15
C CYS A 382 -2.74 -6.79 4.09
N GLY A 383 -1.79 -6.72 3.17
CA GLY A 383 -1.64 -7.68 2.05
C GLY A 383 -0.65 -8.81 2.29
N PHE A 384 -0.13 -8.94 3.51
CA PHE A 384 0.81 -9.99 3.91
C PHE A 384 0.49 -10.50 5.31
N ALA A 385 0.90 -11.73 5.58
CA ALA A 385 0.72 -12.38 6.87
C ALA A 385 2.06 -12.47 7.65
N PRO A 386 2.08 -12.36 9.00
CA PRO A 386 0.94 -12.12 9.88
C PRO A 386 0.40 -10.69 9.73
N CYS A 387 -0.92 -10.56 9.85
CA CYS A 387 -1.61 -9.37 9.45
C CYS A 387 -1.90 -8.38 10.59
N ASP A 388 -1.50 -7.12 10.45
CA ASP A 388 -2.06 -6.03 11.25
C ASP A 388 -3.37 -5.54 10.62
N PHE A 389 -4.49 -6.03 11.14
CA PHE A 389 -5.83 -5.69 10.66
C PHE A 389 -6.18 -4.20 10.79
N ARG A 390 -5.42 -3.42 11.58
CA ARG A 390 -5.65 -1.97 11.65
C ARG A 390 -5.13 -1.23 10.41
N ALA A 391 -4.22 -1.83 9.63
CA ALA A 391 -3.69 -1.23 8.40
C ALA A 391 -4.81 -0.92 7.38
N VAL A 392 -5.88 -1.73 7.37
CA VAL A 392 -7.06 -1.52 6.51
C VAL A 392 -7.77 -0.20 6.78
N LEU A 393 -7.68 0.33 8.01
CA LEU A 393 -8.34 1.58 8.38
C LEU A 393 -7.72 2.79 7.66
N GLU A 394 -6.49 2.66 7.16
CA GLU A 394 -5.83 3.66 6.33
C GLU A 394 -6.42 3.75 4.90
N GLY A 395 -7.21 2.76 4.50
CA GLY A 395 -7.82 2.67 3.18
C GLY A 395 -8.78 3.82 2.84
N LYS A 396 -9.01 4.00 1.53
CA LYS A 396 -9.86 5.06 0.97
C LYS A 396 -11.34 4.89 1.30
N LEU A 397 -11.78 3.69 1.68
CA LEU A 397 -13.18 3.42 2.01
C LEU A 397 -13.49 3.98 3.40
N SER A 398 -13.85 5.26 3.44
CA SER A 398 -14.09 6.02 4.68
C SER A 398 -15.41 5.73 5.37
N ARG A 399 -16.41 5.42 4.55
CA ARG A 399 -17.79 5.14 4.93
C ARG A 399 -18.24 3.87 4.21
N PHE A 400 -19.23 3.17 4.74
CA PHE A 400 -19.90 2.13 3.99
C PHE A 400 -21.07 2.73 3.22
N LEU A 401 -21.11 2.51 1.90
CA LEU A 401 -22.33 2.83 1.16
C LEU A 401 -23.45 1.92 1.68
N ARG A 402 -24.67 2.42 1.57
CA ARG A 402 -25.88 1.72 1.97
C ARG A 402 -26.98 1.96 0.95
N TRP A 403 -27.96 1.07 0.94
CA TRP A 403 -29.21 1.27 0.22
C TRP A 403 -29.81 2.63 0.57
N ASP A 404 -30.18 3.41 -0.45
CA ASP A 404 -30.85 4.69 -0.25
C ASP A 404 -32.23 4.46 0.38
N PRO A 405 -32.47 4.88 1.64
CA PRO A 405 -33.74 4.64 2.31
C PRO A 405 -34.94 5.28 1.60
N ALA A 406 -34.71 6.22 0.67
CA ALA A 406 -35.76 6.81 -0.16
C ALA A 406 -36.21 5.90 -1.32
N VAL A 407 -35.50 4.79 -1.59
CA VAL A 407 -35.78 3.90 -2.72
C VAL A 407 -36.30 2.56 -2.24
N ALA A 408 -37.47 2.15 -2.73
CA ALA A 408 -38.07 0.85 -2.43
C ALA A 408 -37.49 -0.29 -3.31
N PRO A 409 -37.47 -1.54 -2.82
CA PRO A 409 -37.78 -1.95 -1.45
C PRO A 409 -36.75 -1.45 -0.44
N ALA A 410 -37.06 -1.45 0.86
CA ALA A 410 -36.06 -1.17 1.88
C ALA A 410 -34.99 -2.27 1.94
N ALA A 411 -33.80 -1.93 2.44
CA ALA A 411 -32.76 -2.92 2.70
C ALA A 411 -33.27 -4.04 3.64
N PRO A 412 -32.82 -5.30 3.45
CA PRO A 412 -33.12 -6.38 4.37
C PRO A 412 -32.70 -6.04 5.80
N ALA A 413 -33.53 -6.39 6.78
CA ALA A 413 -33.24 -6.12 8.19
C ALA A 413 -31.89 -6.71 8.60
N GLY A 414 -31.02 -5.90 9.20
CA GLY A 414 -29.67 -6.31 9.60
C GLY A 414 -28.59 -6.15 8.52
N TYR A 415 -28.93 -5.65 7.32
CA TYR A 415 -27.98 -5.46 6.22
C TYR A 415 -28.03 -4.04 5.67
N LEU A 416 -26.91 -3.60 5.12
CA LEU A 416 -26.83 -2.33 4.38
C LEU A 416 -27.45 -2.43 2.97
N GLY A 417 -27.65 -3.64 2.44
CA GLY A 417 -28.22 -3.87 1.11
C GLY A 417 -28.39 -5.35 0.78
N ASN A 418 -28.74 -5.64 -0.47
CA ASN A 418 -28.87 -7.00 -1.01
C ASN A 418 -28.02 -7.14 -2.30
N PRO A 419 -27.08 -8.10 -2.39
CA PRO A 419 -26.20 -8.25 -3.54
C PRO A 419 -26.94 -8.74 -4.80
N ASN A 420 -28.18 -9.21 -4.69
CA ASN A 420 -28.99 -9.71 -5.80
C ASN A 420 -29.97 -8.66 -6.35
N VAL A 421 -30.03 -7.47 -5.76
CA VAL A 421 -30.94 -6.40 -6.19
C VAL A 421 -30.13 -5.15 -6.47
N THR A 422 -30.32 -4.59 -7.65
CA THR A 422 -29.69 -3.33 -8.05
C THR A 422 -30.53 -2.15 -7.57
N HIS A 423 -29.92 -1.20 -6.87
CA HIS A 423 -30.61 -0.08 -6.23
C HIS A 423 -29.73 1.18 -6.13
N ALA A 424 -30.34 2.34 -5.90
CA ALA A 424 -29.58 3.56 -5.60
C ALA A 424 -28.94 3.49 -4.20
N VAL A 425 -27.79 4.13 -4.05
CA VAL A 425 -27.03 4.14 -2.79
C VAL A 425 -26.88 5.54 -2.20
N THR A 426 -26.59 5.59 -0.91
CA THR A 426 -26.11 6.78 -0.21
C THR A 426 -24.91 6.45 0.68
N GLY A 427 -24.30 7.46 1.27
CA GLY A 427 -23.20 7.32 2.24
C GLY A 427 -21.82 7.70 1.72
N SER A 428 -21.69 8.13 0.46
CA SER A 428 -20.43 8.68 -0.04
C SER A 428 -19.98 9.88 0.80
N PRO A 429 -18.71 9.94 1.26
CA PRO A 429 -18.15 11.12 1.92
C PRO A 429 -18.03 12.34 1.01
N PHE A 430 -18.08 12.16 -0.31
CA PHE A 430 -17.90 13.22 -1.31
C PHE A 430 -19.20 13.60 -2.01
N ASN A 431 -20.34 13.09 -1.51
CA ASN A 431 -21.64 13.20 -2.18
C ASN A 431 -21.64 12.66 -3.62
N THR A 432 -20.71 11.75 -3.94
CA THR A 432 -20.61 11.07 -5.24
C THR A 432 -21.28 9.69 -5.14
N ASN A 433 -22.59 9.64 -4.89
CA ASN A 433 -23.34 8.38 -4.80
C ASN A 433 -23.60 7.71 -6.17
N TYR A 434 -22.62 7.79 -7.06
CA TYR A 434 -22.66 7.31 -8.43
C TYR A 434 -21.27 6.87 -8.90
N PHE A 435 -21.25 6.06 -9.95
CA PHE A 435 -20.07 5.72 -10.73
C PHE A 435 -20.21 6.37 -12.11
N ARG A 436 -19.26 7.25 -12.47
CA ARG A 436 -19.20 7.95 -13.75
C ARG A 436 -17.84 7.73 -14.41
N VAL A 437 -17.85 7.58 -15.73
CA VAL A 437 -16.65 7.58 -16.55
C VAL A 437 -16.79 8.66 -17.61
N ASP A 438 -15.81 9.55 -17.66
CA ASP A 438 -15.68 10.64 -18.62
C ASP A 438 -14.46 10.37 -19.51
N GLY A 439 -14.62 10.47 -20.84
CA GLY A 439 -13.54 10.32 -21.81
C GLY A 439 -14.05 9.98 -23.21
N PRO A 440 -13.19 10.05 -24.24
CA PRO A 440 -13.61 9.99 -25.63
C PRO A 440 -14.31 8.66 -25.96
N ASN A 441 -15.49 8.79 -26.55
CA ASN A 441 -16.33 7.68 -27.05
C ASN A 441 -16.63 6.59 -26.01
N VAL A 442 -16.58 6.90 -24.70
CA VAL A 442 -16.73 5.90 -23.63
C VAL A 442 -18.08 5.17 -23.68
N GLY A 443 -19.14 5.85 -24.12
CA GLY A 443 -20.48 5.29 -24.36
C GLY A 443 -20.76 4.93 -25.82
N GLY A 444 -19.78 5.11 -26.71
CA GLY A 444 -19.92 5.02 -28.16
C GLY A 444 -19.60 6.33 -28.88
N PRO A 445 -19.61 6.35 -30.23
CA PRO A 445 -19.24 7.53 -31.02
C PRO A 445 -19.97 8.80 -30.56
N GLY A 446 -19.20 9.80 -30.11
CA GLY A 446 -19.72 11.09 -29.63
C GLY A 446 -20.28 11.10 -28.20
N VAL A 447 -20.36 9.94 -27.53
CA VAL A 447 -20.83 9.83 -26.14
C VAL A 447 -19.63 9.76 -25.21
N ASN A 448 -19.28 10.92 -24.64
CA ASN A 448 -18.06 11.08 -23.84
C ASN A 448 -18.26 10.95 -22.32
N THR A 449 -19.48 10.67 -21.87
CA THR A 449 -19.81 10.48 -20.46
C THR A 449 -20.83 9.37 -20.32
N ILE A 450 -20.59 8.45 -19.38
CA ILE A 450 -21.54 7.42 -18.95
C ILE A 450 -21.59 7.38 -17.42
N GLN A 451 -22.75 7.09 -16.84
CA GLN A 451 -22.93 7.08 -15.39
C GLN A 451 -24.02 6.11 -14.95
N THR A 452 -23.87 5.56 -13.75
CA THR A 452 -24.94 4.90 -12.99
C THR A 452 -24.90 5.35 -11.53
N ASN A 453 -26.06 5.49 -10.90
CA ASN A 453 -26.19 5.59 -9.44
C ASN A 453 -26.63 4.27 -8.81
N LEU A 454 -26.75 3.21 -9.60
CA LEU A 454 -27.23 1.92 -9.17
C LEU A 454 -26.08 0.97 -8.85
N PHE A 455 -26.21 0.29 -7.71
CA PHE A 455 -25.25 -0.68 -7.20
C PHE A 455 -26.00 -1.93 -6.70
N THR A 456 -25.31 -3.06 -6.65
CA THR A 456 -25.65 -4.14 -5.73
C THR A 456 -24.74 -4.04 -4.50
N LEU A 457 -25.25 -4.41 -3.32
CA LEU A 457 -24.54 -4.15 -2.07
C LEU A 457 -24.68 -5.30 -1.07
N SER A 458 -23.58 -5.67 -0.41
CA SER A 458 -23.57 -6.59 0.73
C SER A 458 -22.85 -5.94 1.91
N GLY A 459 -23.35 -6.17 3.11
CA GLY A 459 -22.75 -5.67 4.34
C GLY A 459 -23.66 -5.95 5.53
N LYS A 460 -23.22 -6.83 6.42
CA LYS A 460 -24.01 -7.25 7.58
C LYS A 460 -23.69 -6.38 8.78
N LEU A 461 -24.71 -5.76 9.36
CA LEU A 461 -24.57 -4.96 10.58
C LEU A 461 -24.10 -5.86 11.73
N PHE A 462 -23.12 -5.37 12.48
CA PHE A 462 -22.72 -5.96 13.75
C PHE A 462 -23.69 -5.48 14.84
N GLN A 463 -24.27 -6.41 15.58
CA GLN A 463 -25.29 -6.15 16.62
C GLN A 463 -24.70 -6.26 18.01
#